data_AF-A0A951EEG6-F1
#
_entry.id   AF-A0A951EEG6-F1
#
_cell.length_a   1.000
_cell.length_b   1.000
_cell.length_c   1.000
_cell.angle_alpha   90.00
_cell.angle_beta   90.00
_cell.angle_gamma   90.00
#
_symmetry.space_group_name_H-M   'P 1'
#
loop_
_entity.id
_entity.type
_entity.pdbx_description
1 polymer ?
#
loop_
_entity_poly.entity_id
_entity_poly.type
_entity_poly.pdbx_seq_one_letter_code
_entity_poly.pdbx_strand_id
1 'polypeptide(L)' 'MATGRTDTGRPLFVAFTIRRRQRYSLIRPVSARYMHREEMGK' A
#
# COMPACT_ATOMS: atom_id res chain seq x y z
N MET A 1 -2.33 5.12 3.28
CA MET A 1 -1.56 4.56 2.15
C MET A 1 -0.28 3.96 2.72
N ALA A 2 0.32 3.01 2.02
CA ALA A 2 1.60 2.41 2.40
C ALA A 2 2.48 2.20 1.17
N THR A 3 3.79 2.24 1.39
CA THR A 3 4.82 1.92 0.41
C THR A 3 5.61 0.70 0.87
N GLY A 4 6.01 -0.15 -0.06
CA GLY A 4 6.79 -1.34 0.23
C GLY A 4 7.52 -1.86 -1.00
N ARG A 5 7.99 -3.10 -0.90
CA ARG A 5 8.59 -3.84 -2.02
C ARG A 5 7.92 -5.20 -2.18
N THR A 6 7.83 -5.70 -3.41
CA THR A 6 7.44 -7.09 -3.69
C THR A 6 8.55 -8.06 -3.27
N ASP A 7 8.29 -9.38 -3.34
CA ASP A 7 9.34 -10.38 -3.09
C ASP A 7 10.55 -10.18 -4.01
N THR A 8 10.29 -9.79 -5.27
CA THR A 8 11.31 -9.46 -6.28
C THR A 8 11.96 -8.10 -6.10
N GLY A 9 11.68 -7.39 -4.99
CA GLY A 9 12.27 -6.09 -4.68
C GLY A 9 11.69 -4.90 -5.44
N ARG A 10 10.65 -5.10 -6.28
CA ARG A 10 10.02 -4.01 -7.03
C ARG A 10 9.21 -3.13 -6.09
N PRO A 11 9.30 -1.80 -6.21
CA PRO A 11 8.58 -0.91 -5.32
C PRO A 11 7.07 -0.94 -5.57
N LEU A 12 6.31 -0.91 -4.48
CA LEU A 12 4.87 -1.01 -4.49
C LEU A 12 4.26 0.12 -3.67
N PHE A 13 3.22 0.74 -4.22
CA PHE A 13 2.36 1.67 -3.53
C PHE A 13 0.97 1.06 -3.37
N VAL A 14 0.44 1.08 -2.14
CA VAL A 14 -0.89 0.55 -1.83
C VAL A 14 -1.76 1.63 -1.20
N ALA A 15 -2.86 1.95 -1.87
CA ALA A 15 -3.93 2.75 -1.32
C ALA A 15 -4.97 1.83 -0.66
N PHE A 16 -5.34 2.17 0.57
CA PHE A 16 -6.29 1.41 1.36
C PHE A 16 -7.08 2.32 2.29
N THR A 17 -8.22 1.82 2.74
CA THR A 17 -9.04 2.45 3.77
C THR A 17 -8.99 1.62 5.05
N ILE A 18 -9.21 2.27 6.19
CA ILE A 18 -9.37 1.58 7.47
C ILE A 18 -10.86 1.38 7.70
N ARG A 19 -11.28 0.12 7.86
CA ARG A 19 -12.63 -0.24 8.26
C ARG A 19 -12.62 -0.72 9.70
N ARG A 20 -13.32 -0.01 10.57
CA ARG A 20 -13.52 -0.43 11.96
C ARG A 20 -14.69 -1.43 12.05
N ARG A 21 -14.46 -2.56 12.71
CA ARG A 21 -15.44 -3.60 13.01
C ARG A 21 -15.30 -3.97 14.48
N GLN A 22 -16.19 -3.47 15.32
CA GLN A 22 -16.15 -3.68 16.78
C GLN A 22 -14.73 -3.44 17.34
N ARG A 23 -14.00 -4.51 17.67
CA ARG A 23 -12.64 -4.45 18.26
C ARG A 23 -11.50 -4.48 17.24
N TYR A 24 -11.79 -4.65 15.96
CA TYR A 24 -10.78 -4.78 14.92
C TYR A 24 -10.74 -3.57 14.01
N SER A 25 -9.52 -3.12 13.70
CA SER A 25 -9.27 -2.24 12.57
C SER A 25 -8.77 -3.11 11.41
N LEU A 26 -9.55 -3.17 10.35
CA LEU A 26 -9.23 -3.92 9.15
C LEU A 26 -8.73 -2.96 8.07
N ILE A 27 -7.70 -3.38 7.34
CA ILE A 27 -7.28 -2.69 6.13
C ILE A 27 -8.13 -3.23 4.98
N ARG A 28 -8.82 -2.33 4.27
CA ARG A 28 -9.49 -2.67 3.00
C ARG A 28 -8.70 -2.05 1.84
N PRO A 29 -8.04 -2.88 1.01
CA PRO A 29 -7.31 -2.37 -0.15
C PRO A 29 -8.28 -1.76 -1.15
N VAL A 30 -7.87 -0.63 -1.74
CA VAL A 30 -8.60 0.10 -2.79
C VAL A 30 -7.87 -0.04 -4.11
N SER A 31 -6.55 0.13 -4.11
CA SER A 31 -5.70 -0.09 -5.27
C SER A 31 -4.27 -0.41 -4.87
N ALA A 32 -3.56 -1.12 -5.74
CA ALA A 32 -2.12 -1.34 -5.63
C ALA A 32 -1.48 -1.11 -7.01
N ARG A 33 -0.37 -0.37 -7.03
CA ARG A 33 0.39 -0.11 -8.26
C ARG A 33 1.88 -0.19 -7.99
N TYR A 34 2.64 -0.61 -9.00
CA TYR A 34 4.09 -0.44 -8.97
C TYR A 34 4.44 1.06 -8.94
N MET A 35 5.41 1.42 -8.12
CA MET A 35 5.88 2.80 -8.07
C MET A 35 6.87 3.04 -9.20
N HIS A 36 6.74 4.18 -9.89
CA HIS A 36 7.73 4.57 -10.90
C HIS A 36 9.04 4.98 -10.22
N ARG A 37 10.17 4.75 -10.90
CA ARG A 37 11.51 5.03 -10.36
C ARG A 37 11.69 6.50 -9.92
N GLU A 38 10.98 7.43 -10.57
CA GLU A 38 11.00 8.87 -10.27
C GLU A 38 10.20 9.26 -9.01
N GLU A 39 9.25 8.41 -8.58
CA GLU A 39 8.48 8.60 -7.34
C GLU A 39 9.22 8.03 -6.11
N MET A 40 10.28 7.24 -6.33
CA MET A 40 11.07 6.63 -5.26
C MET A 40 12.10 7.62 -4.71
N GLY A 41 11.77 8.33 -3.63
CA GLY A 41 12.72 9.20 -2.92
C GLY A 41 12.30 10.65 -2.74
N LYS A 42 11.03 10.99 -3.01
CA LYS A 42 10.35 12.11 -2.34
C LYS A 42 9.73 11.63 -1.04
#